data_AF-A0A7J8JIF8-F1
#
_entry.id   AF-A0A7J8JIF8-F1
#
_cell.length_a   1.000
_cell.length_b   1.000
_cell.length_c   1.000
_cell.angle_alpha   90.00
_cell.angle_beta   90.00
_cell.angle_gamma   90.00
#
_symmetry.space_group_name_H-M   'P 1'
#
loop_
_entity.id
_entity.type
_entity.pdbx_description
1 polymer ?
#
loop_
_entity_poly.entity_id
_entity_poly.type
_entity_poly.pdbx_seq_one_letter_code
_entity_poly.pdbx_strand_id
1 'polypeptide(L)'
;MKISAAYLQAIENAYKKTFLPEMSEKCEVLQYSAKEAQDAEKVVEDIEYLKYDKGPWQDQDDRTFHGLRMLVQNKLEVLNYTTIPVYLPEITIGAHQSDRVFRKFLELPGRKYSPGYNADVGDSWIWLK
;
A
#
# COMPACT_ATOMS: atom_id res chain seq x y z
N MET A 1 28.73 -9.13 3.06
CA MET A 1 27.38 -8.52 3.20
C MET A 1 26.90 -8.15 1.80
N LYS A 2 25.72 -8.60 1.35
CA LYS A 2 25.25 -8.41 -0.05
C LYS A 2 24.69 -7.01 -0.33
N ILE A 3 24.62 -6.14 0.67
CA ILE A 3 24.10 -4.77 0.57
C ILE A 3 25.28 -3.81 0.67
N SER A 4 25.38 -2.87 -0.27
CA SER A 4 26.47 -1.88 -0.27
C SER A 4 26.17 -0.73 0.69
N ALA A 5 27.22 -0.22 1.34
CA ALA A 5 27.11 0.96 2.20
C ALA A 5 26.63 2.19 1.41
N ALA A 6 27.07 2.32 0.15
CA ALA A 6 26.63 3.39 -0.74
C ALA A 6 25.11 3.38 -0.98
N TYR A 7 24.50 2.20 -1.10
CA TYR A 7 23.05 2.08 -1.27
C TYR A 7 22.30 2.54 -0.01
N LEU A 8 22.76 2.15 1.18
CA LEU A 8 22.15 2.60 2.44
C LEU A 8 22.27 4.13 2.60
N GLN A 9 23.43 4.70 2.27
CA GLN A 9 23.62 6.15 2.29
C GLN A 9 22.71 6.88 1.29
N ALA A 10 22.50 6.28 0.11
CA ALA A 10 21.60 6.85 -0.89
C ALA A 10 20.14 6.88 -0.40
N ILE A 11 19.68 5.83 0.28
CA ILE A 11 18.35 5.80 0.91
C ILE A 11 18.22 6.92 1.94
N GLU A 12 19.19 7.04 2.85
CA GLU A 12 19.16 8.08 3.88
C GLU A 12 19.16 9.50 3.27
N ASN A 13 19.96 9.71 2.23
CA ASN A 13 20.02 10.97 1.52
C ASN A 13 18.69 11.31 0.83
N ALA A 14 18.06 10.35 0.14
CA ALA A 14 16.77 10.55 -0.50
C ALA A 14 15.67 10.82 0.53
N TYR A 15 15.68 10.11 1.66
CA TYR A 15 14.74 10.32 2.75
C TYR A 15 14.84 11.73 3.32
N LYS A 16 16.06 12.19 3.62
CA LYS A 16 16.29 13.51 4.23
C LYS A 16 16.10 14.68 3.27
N LYS A 17 16.45 14.53 1.99
CA LYS A 17 16.47 15.63 1.02
C LYS A 17 15.19 15.75 0.19
N THR A 18 14.46 14.66 0.00
CA THR A 18 13.25 14.65 -0.84
C THR A 18 12.01 14.40 0.00
N PHE A 19 11.98 13.30 0.76
CA PHE A 19 10.78 12.87 1.46
C PHE A 19 10.42 13.78 2.65
N LEU A 20 11.36 14.03 3.58
CA LEU A 20 11.06 14.85 4.76
C LEU A 20 10.62 16.28 4.43
N PRO A 21 11.26 17.00 3.47
CA PRO A 21 10.79 18.33 3.07
C PRO A 21 9.36 18.30 2.51
N GLU A 22 9.06 17.38 1.57
CA GLU A 22 7.73 17.28 0.97
C GLU A 22 6.65 16.95 2.02
N MET A 23 6.94 16.02 2.94
CA MET A 23 5.99 15.65 3.98
C MET A 23 5.80 16.77 5.01
N SER A 24 6.84 17.55 5.31
CA SER A 24 6.76 18.65 6.28
C SER A 24 5.79 19.78 5.87
N GLU A 25 5.53 19.91 4.57
CA GLU A 25 4.53 20.82 4.00
C GLU A 25 3.10 20.26 4.13
N LYS A 26 2.95 18.94 4.01
CA LYS A 26 1.65 18.25 3.91
C LYS A 26 1.13 17.69 5.24
N CYS A 27 1.99 17.48 6.22
CA CYS A 27 1.63 16.96 7.54
C CYS A 27 2.64 17.38 8.62
N GLU A 28 2.33 17.13 9.90
CA GLU A 28 3.36 17.19 10.94
C GLU A 28 4.32 16.01 10.85
N VAL A 29 5.61 16.31 10.93
CA VAL A 29 6.69 15.32 10.86
C VAL A 29 7.40 15.29 12.20
N LEU A 30 7.48 14.10 12.80
CA LEU A 30 8.25 13.84 14.02
C LEU A 30 9.53 13.09 13.65
N GLN A 31 10.68 13.53 14.17
CA GLN A 31 11.99 12.94 13.90
C GLN A 31 12.65 12.48 15.20
N TYR A 32 13.02 11.21 15.26
CA TYR A 32 13.64 10.59 16.42
C TYR A 32 15.02 10.02 16.10
N SER A 33 15.93 10.08 17.07
CA SER A 33 17.16 9.29 17.04
C SER A 33 16.88 7.82 17.41
N ALA A 34 17.84 6.93 17.14
CA ALA A 34 17.70 5.51 17.43
C ALA A 34 17.48 5.19 18.93
N LYS A 35 17.90 6.08 19.83
CA LYS A 35 17.69 5.93 21.27
C LYS A 35 16.31 6.42 21.71
N GLU A 36 15.89 7.58 21.22
CA GLU A 36 14.58 8.17 21.55
C GLU A 36 13.43 7.35 20.97
N ALA A 37 13.63 6.73 19.80
CA ALA A 37 12.62 5.88 19.17
C ALA A 37 12.30 4.61 19.96
N GLN A 38 13.12 4.24 20.96
CA GLN A 38 12.82 3.10 21.86
C GLN A 38 11.87 3.48 22.99
N ASP A 39 11.74 4.77 23.29
CA ASP A 39 10.86 5.28 24.33
C ASP A 39 9.47 5.51 23.74
N ALA A 40 8.59 4.52 23.90
CA ALA A 40 7.23 4.58 23.38
C ALA A 40 6.37 5.64 24.07
N GLU A 41 6.59 5.89 25.37
CA GLU A 41 5.81 6.89 26.12
C GLU A 41 6.07 8.28 25.57
N LYS A 42 7.35 8.60 25.31
CA LYS A 42 7.75 9.86 24.66
C LYS A 42 7.09 10.05 23.29
N VAL A 43 7.07 9.02 22.45
CA VAL A 43 6.50 9.12 21.10
C VAL A 43 4.98 9.33 21.16
N VAL A 44 4.28 8.65 22.06
CA VAL A 44 2.83 8.83 22.25
C VAL A 44 2.53 10.25 22.76
N GLU A 45 3.30 10.72 23.75
CA GLU A 45 3.16 12.06 24.30
C GLU A 45 3.34 13.13 23.20
N ASP A 46 4.40 13.02 22.40
CA ASP A 46 4.65 13.94 21.29
C ASP A 46 3.49 13.96 20.28
N ILE A 47 2.88 12.80 19.97
CA ILE A 47 1.72 12.70 19.07
C ILE A 47 0.48 13.36 19.67
N GLU A 48 0.22 13.17 20.97
CA GLU A 48 -0.95 13.75 21.64
C GLU A 48 -0.90 15.28 21.72
N TYR A 49 0.31 15.84 21.81
CA TYR A 49 0.51 17.30 21.83
C TYR A 49 0.62 17.93 20.43
N LEU A 50 0.54 17.15 19.36
CA LEU A 50 0.50 17.68 18.01
C LEU A 50 -0.76 18.51 17.76
N LYS A 51 -0.57 19.59 17.00
CA LYS A 51 -1.68 20.39 16.48
C LYS A 51 -1.74 20.16 14.99
N TYR A 52 -2.77 19.43 14.56
CA TYR A 52 -3.00 19.10 13.17
C TYR A 52 -3.52 20.32 12.40
N ASP A 53 -2.62 21.21 11.96
CA ASP A 53 -2.96 22.43 11.21
C ASP A 53 -2.56 22.40 9.72
N LYS A 54 -1.87 21.33 9.30
CA LYS A 54 -1.39 21.17 7.92
C LYS A 54 -2.17 20.12 7.12
N GLY A 55 -2.13 20.30 5.81
CA GLY A 55 -2.57 19.30 4.84
C GLY A 55 -4.07 19.32 4.54
N PRO A 56 -4.50 18.52 3.55
CA PRO A 56 -5.87 18.53 3.03
C PRO A 56 -6.86 17.76 3.91
N TRP A 57 -6.46 17.36 5.12
CA TRP A 57 -7.26 16.49 6.00
C TRP A 57 -8.47 17.24 6.59
N GLN A 58 -8.30 18.52 6.91
CA GLN A 58 -9.39 19.35 7.45
C GLN A 58 -10.39 19.80 6.36
N ASP A 59 -9.94 19.87 5.11
CA ASP A 59 -10.75 20.34 3.98
C ASP A 59 -11.71 19.28 3.41
N GLN A 60 -11.78 18.10 4.03
CA GLN A 60 -12.64 17.00 3.58
C GLN A 60 -14.08 17.16 4.08
N ASP A 61 -15.05 16.92 3.19
CA ASP A 61 -16.47 16.89 3.52
C ASP A 61 -17.03 15.46 3.43
N ASP A 62 -18.30 15.28 3.80
CA ASP A 62 -18.96 13.96 3.74
C ASP A 62 -18.95 13.36 2.33
N ARG A 63 -18.93 14.20 1.29
CA ARG A 63 -18.94 13.75 -0.11
C ARG A 63 -17.55 13.26 -0.53
N THR A 64 -16.49 13.96 -0.17
CA THR A 64 -15.11 13.53 -0.47
C THR A 64 -14.76 12.28 0.32
N PHE A 65 -15.17 12.19 1.59
CA PHE A 65 -15.01 10.95 2.36
C PHE A 65 -15.83 9.79 1.81
N HIS A 66 -17.05 10.04 1.32
CA HIS A 66 -17.82 9.01 0.64
C HIS A 66 -17.10 8.52 -0.63
N GLY A 67 -16.60 9.42 -1.47
CA GLY A 67 -15.84 9.07 -2.67
C GLY A 67 -14.58 8.26 -2.34
N LEU A 68 -13.82 8.69 -1.33
CA LEU A 68 -12.64 7.98 -0.86
C LEU A 68 -13.01 6.58 -0.36
N ARG A 69 -14.09 6.45 0.42
CA ARG A 69 -14.57 5.17 0.94
C ARG A 69 -14.95 4.21 -0.20
N MET A 70 -15.66 4.71 -1.21
CA MET A 70 -16.05 3.92 -2.38
C MET A 70 -14.84 3.43 -3.19
N LEU A 71 -13.78 4.25 -3.29
CA LEU A 71 -12.52 3.87 -3.92
C LEU A 71 -11.78 2.79 -3.11
N VAL A 72 -11.51 3.03 -1.82
CA VAL A 72 -10.63 2.15 -1.03
C VAL A 72 -11.21 0.77 -0.73
N GLN A 73 -12.54 0.62 -0.75
CA GLN A 73 -13.17 -0.70 -0.60
C GLN A 73 -12.98 -1.59 -1.83
N ASN A 74 -12.83 -1.00 -3.03
CA ASN A 74 -12.68 -1.73 -4.28
C ASN A 74 -11.19 -1.91 -4.62
N LYS A 75 -10.62 -3.05 -4.22
CA LYS A 75 -9.18 -3.32 -4.43
C LYS A 75 -8.76 -3.31 -5.90
N LEU A 76 -9.64 -3.70 -6.82
CA LEU A 76 -9.32 -3.71 -8.25
C LEU A 76 -9.26 -2.29 -8.81
N GLU A 77 -10.13 -1.40 -8.35
CA GLU A 77 -10.14 0.00 -8.76
C GLU A 77 -8.90 0.75 -8.26
N VAL A 78 -8.50 0.50 -7.01
CA VAL A 78 -7.23 1.02 -6.47
C VAL A 78 -6.03 0.56 -7.29
N LEU A 79 -6.01 -0.72 -7.70
CA LEU A 79 -4.90 -1.31 -8.45
C LEU A 79 -4.93 -1.02 -9.96
N ASN A 80 -6.03 -0.48 -10.49
CA ASN A 80 -6.22 -0.26 -11.92
C ASN A 80 -5.09 0.57 -12.54
N TYR A 81 -4.62 1.59 -11.82
CA TYR A 81 -3.55 2.48 -12.28
C TYR A 81 -2.13 1.94 -12.04
N THR A 82 -1.99 0.78 -11.40
CA THR A 82 -0.68 0.10 -11.28
C THR A 82 -0.36 -0.71 -12.53
N THR A 83 -1.37 -1.20 -13.26
CA THR A 83 -1.24 -1.97 -14.50
C THR A 83 -1.28 -1.06 -15.72
N ILE A 84 -0.28 -0.20 -15.86
CA ILE A 84 -0.17 0.72 -17.00
C ILE A 84 0.24 -0.04 -18.29
N PRO A 85 -0.32 0.30 -19.45
CA PRO A 85 0.04 -0.33 -20.73
C PRO A 85 1.35 0.26 -21.30
N VAL A 86 2.40 0.29 -20.47
CA VAL A 86 3.75 0.76 -20.84
C VAL A 86 4.69 -0.44 -20.85
N TYR A 87 5.25 -0.75 -22.01
CA TYR A 87 6.08 -1.93 -22.21
C TYR A 87 7.53 -1.67 -21.79
N LEU A 88 7.87 -2.06 -20.56
CA LEU A 88 9.23 -2.08 -20.02
C LEU A 88 9.71 -3.53 -19.86
N PRO A 89 10.92 -3.90 -20.34
CA PRO A 89 11.43 -5.28 -20.29
C PRO A 89 11.47 -5.90 -18.89
N GLU A 90 11.69 -5.08 -17.86
CA GLU A 90 11.81 -5.53 -16.47
C GLU A 90 10.48 -5.99 -15.85
N ILE A 91 9.35 -5.48 -16.36
CA ILE A 91 8.00 -5.74 -15.81
C ILE A 91 7.07 -6.44 -16.80
N THR A 92 7.33 -6.33 -18.10
CA THR A 92 6.45 -6.90 -19.14
C THR A 92 6.65 -8.40 -19.23
N ILE A 93 5.57 -9.16 -19.04
CA ILE A 93 5.57 -10.62 -19.15
C ILE A 93 4.94 -11.02 -20.47
N GLY A 94 5.62 -11.90 -21.21
CA GLY A 94 5.11 -12.43 -22.49
C GLY A 94 3.82 -13.22 -22.33
N ALA A 95 2.93 -13.14 -23.31
CA ALA A 95 1.57 -13.71 -23.27
C ALA A 95 1.54 -15.21 -22.90
N HIS A 96 2.45 -16.01 -23.46
CA HIS A 96 2.53 -17.45 -23.16
C HIS A 96 2.87 -17.76 -21.71
N GLN A 97 3.77 -16.96 -21.11
CA GLN A 97 4.13 -17.13 -19.70
C GLN A 97 2.98 -16.68 -18.80
N SER A 98 2.33 -15.56 -19.13
CA SER A 98 1.17 -15.04 -18.40
C SER A 98 0.01 -16.03 -18.38
N ASP A 99 -0.37 -16.60 -19.53
CA ASP A 99 -1.44 -17.63 -19.62
C ASP A 99 -1.10 -18.86 -18.78
N ARG A 100 0.14 -19.35 -18.86
CA ARG A 100 0.58 -20.50 -18.06
C ARG A 100 0.49 -20.24 -16.55
N VAL A 101 0.93 -19.06 -16.09
CA VAL A 101 0.87 -18.69 -14.67
C VAL A 101 -0.57 -18.49 -14.21
N PHE A 102 -1.41 -17.86 -15.04
CA PHE A 102 -2.81 -17.63 -14.74
C PHE A 102 -3.59 -18.94 -14.58
N ARG A 103 -3.39 -19.92 -15.46
CA ARG A 103 -4.01 -21.24 -15.32
C ARG A 103 -3.60 -21.95 -14.03
N LYS A 104 -2.30 -21.94 -13.71
CA LYS A 104 -1.79 -22.50 -12.44
C LYS A 104 -2.37 -21.78 -11.22
N PHE A 105 -2.62 -20.48 -11.30
CA PHE A 105 -3.25 -19.73 -10.23
C PHE A 105 -4.69 -20.19 -9.99
N LEU A 106 -5.46 -20.44 -11.06
CA LEU A 106 -6.83 -20.96 -10.96
C LEU A 106 -6.91 -22.41 -10.45
N GLU A 107 -5.84 -23.20 -10.61
CA GLU A 107 -5.74 -24.55 -10.05
C GLU A 107 -5.49 -24.57 -8.54
N LEU A 108 -5.10 -23.43 -7.94
CA LEU A 108 -4.92 -23.35 -6.49
C LEU A 108 -6.28 -23.44 -5.77
N PRO A 109 -6.33 -24.11 -4.60
CA PRO A 109 -7.56 -24.26 -3.85
C PRO A 109 -8.13 -22.89 -3.45
N GLY A 110 -9.43 -22.69 -3.68
CA GLY A 110 -10.14 -21.44 -3.37
C GLY A 110 -9.86 -20.26 -4.32
N ARG A 111 -9.17 -20.49 -5.45
CA ARG A 111 -8.83 -19.45 -6.44
C ARG A 111 -9.51 -19.63 -7.80
N LYS A 112 -10.21 -20.74 -8.00
CA LYS A 112 -10.87 -21.06 -9.27
C LYS A 112 -12.11 -20.20 -9.51
N TYR A 113 -12.91 -19.97 -8.47
CA TYR A 113 -14.13 -19.18 -8.51
C TYR A 113 -14.09 -18.01 -7.53
N SER A 114 -15.08 -17.14 -7.60
CA SER A 114 -15.26 -16.05 -6.64
C SER A 114 -15.28 -16.57 -5.19
N PRO A 115 -14.70 -15.82 -4.23
CA PRO A 115 -14.74 -16.19 -2.82
C PRO A 115 -16.17 -16.48 -2.35
N GLY A 116 -16.38 -17.58 -1.63
CA GLY A 116 -17.71 -18.03 -1.19
C GLY A 116 -18.38 -19.06 -2.12
N TYR A 117 -17.79 -19.36 -3.27
CA TYR A 117 -18.31 -20.33 -4.25
C TYR A 117 -17.32 -21.47 -4.60
N ASN A 118 -16.33 -21.74 -3.75
CA ASN A 118 -15.30 -22.74 -3.96
C ASN A 118 -15.54 -23.98 -3.07
N ALA A 119 -16.11 -25.05 -3.64
CA ALA A 119 -16.43 -26.28 -2.91
C ALA A 119 -15.19 -27.00 -2.32
N ASP A 120 -14.05 -26.87 -3.00
CA ASP A 120 -12.75 -27.43 -2.64
C ASP A 120 -12.18 -26.87 -1.33
N VAL A 121 -12.65 -25.71 -0.87
CA VAL A 121 -12.27 -25.11 0.43
C VAL A 121 -13.41 -25.14 1.45
N GLY A 122 -14.50 -25.87 1.17
CA GLY A 122 -15.60 -26.06 2.11
C GLY A 122 -16.69 -24.98 2.06
N ASP A 123 -16.77 -24.19 0.99
CA ASP A 123 -17.87 -23.24 0.83
C ASP A 123 -19.21 -24.00 0.77
N SER A 124 -20.11 -23.64 1.68
CA SER A 124 -21.46 -24.21 1.76
C SER A 124 -22.49 -23.33 1.08
N TRP A 125 -23.67 -23.88 0.77
CA TRP A 125 -24.80 -23.15 0.16
C TRP A 125 -24.46 -22.44 -1.15
N ILE A 126 -23.52 -22.97 -1.93
CA ILE A 126 -23.00 -22.36 -3.16
C ILE A 126 -24.13 -22.00 -4.15
N TRP A 127 -25.18 -22.81 -4.21
CA TRP A 127 -26.33 -22.63 -5.10
C TRP A 127 -27.41 -21.65 -4.56
N LEU A 128 -27.30 -21.20 -3.30
CA LEU A 128 -28.26 -20.31 -2.62
C LEU A 128 -27.61 -19.01 -2.10
N LYS A 129 -26.46 -18.60 -2.65
CA LYS A 129 -25.75 -17.36 -2.34
C LYS A 129 -25.85 -16.38 -3.50
#